data_AF-A0A9P4MHX0-F1
#
_entry.id   AF-A0A9P4MHX0-F1
#
_cell.length_a   1.000
_cell.length_b   1.000
_cell.length_c   1.000
_cell.angle_alpha   90.00
_cell.angle_beta   90.00
_cell.angle_gamma   90.00
#
_symmetry.space_group_name_H-M   'P 1'
#
loop_
_entity.id
_entity.type
_entity.pdbx_description
1 polymer ?
#
loop_
_entity_poly.entity_id
_entity_poly.type
_entity_poly.pdbx_seq_one_letter_code
_entity_poly.pdbx_strand_id
1 'polypeptide(L)'
;MYMTELKFEILGGKKIDSVSGALQKSRESCCDPAMQYSQVNLRPSSRRLLSAAEPSRRPVHPSCLLRRPFATTVDNPPPPTTSTTRPRPTTSFSDRLNTGPSLDDFVSSPPPTLSPSQAPIEVSIGPAGRKRSHTRLPSWLKTPIPSNDNFKKIKSDLRGLNLHTVCEEARCPNISDCWGGSDKSAATATIMLMGDTCTRGCRFCSVKTSRAPPPLDPHEPENTAEALKRWGLGYVVLTSVDRDDLADGGARHFAETIMKIKQKAPQMLVEALTGDYAGDLEMVEMVAKSGLDVYAHNVETVEELTPFVRDRRATFRQSLGVLRRAKESKEGLITKTSIMLGLGEKEEQIWEALRELRKVDVDVVTFGQYMRPTKRHMKVEEYVTPETFEMWRRRALDMGFLYCASGPLVRSSYKAGEAFIENVLKKRARKNALAEAEMNGDFKGISV
;
A
#
# COMPACT_ATOMS: atom_id res chain seq x y z
N MET A 1 -41.96 -11.53 0.85
CA MET A 1 -42.84 -12.59 0.35
C MET A 1 -42.81 -12.55 -1.17
N TYR A 2 -41.81 -13.18 -1.79
CA TYR A 2 -41.78 -13.56 -3.21
C TYR A 2 -40.65 -14.59 -3.33
N MET A 3 -41.05 -15.88 -3.29
CA MET A 3 -40.22 -17.02 -3.66
C MET A 3 -40.27 -17.16 -5.18
N THR A 4 -39.13 -17.42 -5.80
CA THR A 4 -39.06 -17.98 -7.16
C THR A 4 -38.29 -19.29 -7.10
N GLU A 5 -39.02 -20.36 -7.39
CA GLU A 5 -38.61 -21.75 -7.38
C GLU A 5 -37.65 -22.10 -8.52
N LEU A 6 -36.68 -22.96 -8.20
CA LEU A 6 -35.89 -23.73 -9.17
C LEU A 6 -36.75 -24.85 -9.78
N LYS A 7 -36.66 -25.03 -11.11
CA LYS A 7 -37.02 -26.27 -11.79
C LYS A 7 -35.75 -27.00 -12.23
N PHE A 8 -35.54 -28.18 -11.66
CA PHE A 8 -34.61 -29.20 -12.11
C PHE A 8 -35.32 -30.12 -13.10
N GLU A 9 -34.70 -30.40 -14.24
CA GLU A 9 -35.19 -31.36 -15.24
C GLU A 9 -34.27 -32.58 -15.26
N ILE A 10 -34.87 -33.75 -15.09
CA ILE A 10 -34.25 -35.08 -15.00
C ILE A 10 -34.32 -35.74 -16.37
N LEU A 11 -33.18 -36.17 -16.94
CA LEU A 11 -33.17 -37.19 -17.99
C LEU A 11 -31.94 -38.11 -17.87
N GLY A 12 -32.23 -39.40 -17.62
CA GLY A 12 -31.70 -40.52 -18.40
C GLY A 12 -30.33 -41.10 -18.04
N GLY A 13 -30.33 -42.14 -17.20
CA GLY A 13 -29.16 -42.98 -16.95
C GLY A 13 -28.87 -44.01 -18.05
N LYS A 14 -27.60 -44.47 -18.10
CA LYS A 14 -27.19 -45.79 -18.62
C LYS A 14 -26.00 -46.30 -17.81
N LYS A 15 -26.17 -47.51 -17.24
CA LYS A 15 -25.16 -48.39 -16.62
C LYS A 15 -24.17 -48.91 -17.66
N ILE A 16 -22.88 -48.99 -17.32
CA ILE A 16 -21.97 -50.06 -17.77
C ILE A 16 -20.98 -50.37 -16.62
N ASP A 17 -20.64 -51.65 -16.51
CA ASP A 17 -20.20 -52.39 -15.33
C ASP A 17 -18.74 -52.22 -14.86
N SER A 18 -18.57 -52.65 -13.62
CA SER A 18 -17.34 -52.87 -12.85
C SER A 18 -16.38 -53.90 -13.46
N VAL A 19 -15.07 -53.65 -13.34
CA VAL A 19 -14.06 -54.72 -13.23
C VAL A 19 -13.04 -54.35 -12.14
N SER A 20 -12.87 -55.29 -11.22
CA SER A 20 -11.90 -55.36 -10.13
C SER A 20 -10.64 -56.13 -10.57
N GLY A 21 -9.48 -55.76 -10.03
CA GLY A 21 -8.21 -56.51 -10.11
C GLY A 21 -7.03 -55.59 -9.78
N ALA A 22 -6.59 -55.52 -8.52
CA ALA A 22 -5.63 -56.41 -7.84
C ALA A 22 -4.16 -55.95 -7.94
N LEU A 23 -3.61 -55.67 -6.76
CA LEU A 23 -2.21 -55.65 -6.29
C LEU A 23 -1.06 -55.91 -7.29
N GLN A 24 0.02 -55.11 -7.19
CA GLN A 24 1.30 -55.63 -6.65
C GLN A 24 2.27 -54.51 -6.22
N LYS A 25 2.94 -54.75 -5.09
CA LYS A 25 4.11 -54.03 -4.56
C LYS A 25 5.36 -54.35 -5.38
N SER A 26 6.27 -53.38 -5.52
CA SER A 26 7.71 -53.66 -5.56
C SER A 26 8.50 -52.55 -4.87
N ARG A 27 9.36 -52.99 -3.94
CA ARG A 27 10.49 -52.27 -3.32
C ARG A 27 11.75 -52.77 -4.03
N GLU A 28 12.73 -51.89 -4.27
CA GLU A 28 14.18 -52.11 -4.46
C GLU A 28 14.75 -50.71 -4.75
N SER A 29 15.46 -50.01 -3.85
CA SER A 29 16.84 -50.13 -3.35
C SER A 29 17.97 -50.21 -4.39
N CYS A 30 18.89 -49.25 -4.27
CA CYS A 30 20.34 -49.30 -4.45
C CYS A 30 21.00 -48.68 -5.70
N CYS A 31 21.87 -47.72 -5.38
CA CYS A 31 23.24 -47.50 -5.85
C CYS A 31 23.52 -46.66 -7.11
N ASP A 32 24.24 -45.56 -6.84
CA ASP A 32 25.21 -44.85 -7.70
C ASP A 32 26.07 -45.78 -8.58
N PRO A 33 26.56 -45.27 -9.72
CA PRO A 33 27.97 -44.92 -9.75
C PRO A 33 28.31 -43.60 -10.46
N ALA A 34 29.40 -43.02 -9.97
CA ALA A 34 30.13 -41.88 -10.50
C ALA A 34 30.92 -42.18 -11.81
N MET A 35 31.49 -41.10 -12.37
CA MET A 35 32.38 -40.96 -13.54
C MET A 35 31.67 -40.90 -14.90
N GLN A 36 31.99 -39.99 -15.84
CA GLN A 36 33.32 -39.47 -16.17
C GLN A 36 33.24 -38.17 -17.00
N TYR A 37 34.26 -37.35 -16.82
CA TYR A 37 34.61 -36.17 -17.60
C TYR A 37 34.68 -36.44 -19.12
N SER A 38 34.16 -35.51 -19.93
CA SER A 38 34.61 -35.33 -21.32
C SER A 38 35.08 -33.89 -21.52
N GLN A 39 36.39 -33.80 -21.70
CA GLN A 39 37.17 -32.62 -22.07
C GLN A 39 36.74 -32.08 -23.43
N VAL A 40 36.60 -30.76 -23.56
CA VAL A 40 36.74 -30.09 -24.87
C VAL A 40 38.05 -29.30 -24.84
N ASN A 41 38.97 -29.75 -25.68
CA ASN A 41 40.31 -29.21 -25.83
C ASN A 41 40.29 -27.82 -26.48
N LEU A 42 40.93 -26.88 -25.81
CA LEU A 42 41.54 -25.68 -26.37
C LEU A 42 42.80 -26.07 -27.16
N ARG A 43 43.01 -25.49 -28.35
CA ARG A 43 44.36 -25.27 -28.90
C ARG A 43 44.46 -23.98 -29.74
N PRO A 44 45.68 -23.42 -29.85
CA PRO A 44 45.91 -21.97 -29.83
C PRO A 44 46.63 -21.43 -31.08
N SER A 45 46.57 -20.11 -31.28
CA SER A 45 47.47 -19.33 -32.14
C SER A 45 47.18 -17.85 -31.88
N SER A 46 48.10 -16.91 -31.72
CA SER A 46 49.56 -16.90 -31.65
C SER A 46 49.95 -15.54 -31.02
N ARG A 47 51.07 -15.51 -30.32
CA ARG A 47 51.64 -14.32 -29.67
C ARG A 47 52.13 -13.31 -30.71
N ARG A 48 51.86 -12.02 -30.49
CA ARG A 48 52.84 -10.94 -30.75
C ARG A 48 52.98 -10.05 -29.53
N LEU A 49 54.23 -9.84 -29.16
CA LEU A 49 54.72 -9.10 -28.01
C LEU A 49 54.91 -7.62 -28.35
N LEU A 50 54.60 -6.78 -27.35
CA LEU A 50 55.28 -5.56 -26.89
C LEU A 50 55.49 -4.39 -27.87
N SER A 51 54.86 -3.25 -27.54
CA SER A 51 55.60 -2.00 -27.33
C SER A 51 54.86 -1.11 -26.33
N ALA A 52 55.60 -0.65 -25.32
CA ALA A 52 55.16 0.29 -24.31
C ALA A 52 54.99 1.69 -24.93
N ALA A 53 53.87 2.34 -24.66
CA ALA A 53 53.66 3.76 -24.96
C ALA A 53 53.13 4.45 -23.70
N GLU A 54 53.80 5.54 -23.36
CA GLU A 54 53.63 6.39 -22.18
C GLU A 54 52.22 6.97 -22.01
N PRO A 55 51.76 7.26 -20.79
CA PRO A 55 50.51 7.95 -20.57
C PRO A 55 50.65 9.46 -20.89
N SER A 56 50.02 9.88 -21.98
CA SER A 56 49.80 11.28 -22.33
C SER A 56 48.96 11.97 -21.24
N ARG A 57 49.60 12.93 -20.55
CA ARG A 57 48.97 13.88 -19.62
C ARG A 57 47.99 14.76 -20.40
N ARG A 58 46.69 14.69 -20.07
CA ARG A 58 45.72 15.74 -20.41
C ARG A 58 45.60 16.73 -19.25
N PRO A 59 45.56 18.05 -19.51
CA PRO A 59 45.51 19.05 -18.47
C PRO A 59 44.14 19.09 -17.80
N VAL A 60 44.17 19.11 -16.47
CA VAL A 60 43.03 19.31 -15.57
C VAL A 60 42.61 20.77 -15.64
N HIS A 61 41.39 21.05 -16.13
CA HIS A 61 40.78 22.37 -15.98
C HIS A 61 40.32 22.56 -14.53
N PRO A 62 40.64 23.68 -13.87
CA PRO A 62 40.22 23.94 -12.51
C PRO A 62 38.71 24.19 -12.44
N SER A 63 38.07 23.43 -11.56
CA SER A 63 36.68 23.62 -11.13
C SER A 63 36.48 25.03 -10.57
N CYS A 64 35.59 25.80 -11.19
CA CYS A 64 35.15 27.09 -10.67
C CYS A 64 34.31 26.86 -9.40
N LEU A 65 34.89 27.17 -8.24
CA LEU A 65 34.20 27.20 -6.95
C LEU A 65 33.26 28.42 -6.92
N LEU A 66 31.97 28.22 -7.17
CA LEU A 66 30.94 29.22 -6.86
C LEU A 66 30.71 29.25 -5.35
N ARG A 67 31.44 30.13 -4.68
CA ARG A 67 31.24 30.51 -3.28
C ARG A 67 29.95 31.33 -3.19
N ARG A 68 28.92 30.84 -2.48
CA ARG A 68 27.76 31.65 -2.09
C ARG A 68 28.21 32.69 -1.06
N PRO A 69 28.05 34.02 -1.29
CA PRO A 69 28.19 34.97 -0.20
C PRO A 69 26.96 34.89 0.71
N PHE A 70 27.21 34.86 2.02
CA PHE A 70 26.18 35.00 3.06
C PHE A 70 25.51 36.39 2.94
N ALA A 71 24.21 36.44 3.18
CA ALA A 71 23.48 37.70 3.29
C ALA A 71 23.93 38.43 4.56
N THR A 72 24.63 39.55 4.40
CA THR A 72 24.87 40.52 5.47
C THR A 72 23.74 41.54 5.49
N THR A 73 23.07 41.67 6.64
CA THR A 73 22.21 42.82 6.94
C THR A 73 23.10 44.04 7.08
N VAL A 74 22.80 45.11 6.34
CA VAL A 74 23.40 46.43 6.53
C VAL A 74 22.49 47.21 7.48
N ASP A 75 23.00 47.53 8.67
CA ASP A 75 22.28 48.17 9.77
C ASP A 75 22.19 49.71 9.67
N ASN A 76 22.39 50.34 8.51
CA ASN A 76 22.20 51.79 8.38
C ASN A 76 21.86 52.21 6.92
N PRO A 77 20.65 52.70 6.65
CA PRO A 77 20.35 53.35 5.37
C PRO A 77 20.93 54.78 5.34
N PRO A 78 21.59 55.21 4.24
CA PRO A 78 22.03 56.59 4.06
C PRO A 78 20.83 57.55 3.82
N PRO A 79 20.98 58.85 4.11
CA PRO A 79 19.88 59.83 4.10
C PRO A 79 19.29 60.04 2.70
N PRO A 80 18.01 60.44 2.60
CA PRO A 80 17.28 60.50 1.35
C PRO A 80 17.80 61.64 0.45
N THR A 81 18.42 61.28 -0.65
CA THR A 81 18.64 62.20 -1.78
C THR A 81 17.32 62.37 -2.53
N THR A 82 16.88 63.62 -2.63
CA THR A 82 15.72 64.05 -3.41
C THR A 82 15.95 63.75 -4.90
N SER A 83 15.47 62.59 -5.35
CA SER A 83 15.29 62.32 -6.77
C SER A 83 13.82 62.57 -7.13
N THR A 84 13.59 63.58 -7.97
CA THR A 84 12.30 63.85 -8.60
C THR A 84 11.91 62.65 -9.47
N THR A 85 11.13 61.73 -8.90
CA THR A 85 10.54 60.62 -9.63
C THR A 85 9.30 61.15 -10.37
N ARG A 86 9.34 61.15 -11.70
CA ARG A 86 8.13 61.39 -12.50
C ARG A 86 7.08 60.33 -12.14
N PRO A 87 5.80 60.68 -11.93
CA PRO A 87 4.77 59.70 -11.66
C PRO A 87 4.67 58.74 -12.86
N ARG A 88 4.68 57.44 -12.55
CA ARG A 88 4.51 56.37 -13.53
C ARG A 88 3.10 56.49 -14.14
N PRO A 89 2.90 56.34 -15.47
CA PRO A 89 1.58 56.40 -16.05
C PRO A 89 0.69 55.32 -15.42
N THR A 90 -0.52 55.71 -14.99
CA THR A 90 -1.54 54.77 -14.53
C THR A 90 -1.85 53.79 -15.65
N THR A 91 -1.68 52.50 -15.38
CA THR A 91 -2.08 51.45 -16.32
C THR A 91 -3.42 50.89 -15.88
N SER A 92 -4.31 50.61 -16.83
CA SER A 92 -5.70 50.15 -16.63
C SER A 92 -5.86 48.87 -15.79
N PHE A 93 -4.74 48.21 -15.47
CA PHE A 93 -4.67 47.03 -14.63
C PHE A 93 -4.74 47.36 -13.13
N SER A 94 -4.05 48.42 -12.66
CA SER A 94 -4.10 48.82 -11.25
C SER A 94 -5.47 49.38 -10.86
N ASP A 95 -6.10 50.15 -11.74
CA ASP A 95 -7.44 50.72 -11.49
C ASP A 95 -8.52 49.62 -11.44
N ARG A 96 -8.33 48.53 -12.20
CA ARG A 96 -9.19 47.33 -12.17
C ARG A 96 -9.03 46.48 -10.90
N LEU A 97 -7.86 46.49 -10.28
CA LEU A 97 -7.64 45.79 -9.01
C LEU A 97 -8.21 46.58 -7.83
N ASN A 98 -8.19 47.90 -7.89
CA ASN A 98 -8.74 48.79 -6.87
C ASN A 98 -10.29 48.91 -6.92
N THR A 99 -10.93 48.41 -7.97
CA THR A 99 -12.40 48.38 -8.12
C THR A 99 -13.02 47.03 -7.72
N GLY A 100 -12.22 46.06 -7.27
CA GLY A 100 -12.71 44.78 -6.74
C GLY A 100 -13.29 44.91 -5.32
N PRO A 101 -14.17 43.98 -4.91
CA PRO A 101 -14.73 43.98 -3.55
C PRO A 101 -13.60 43.90 -2.51
N SER A 102 -13.77 44.68 -1.45
CA SER A 102 -12.83 44.77 -0.36
C SER A 102 -12.90 43.52 0.51
N LEU A 103 -11.87 43.31 1.34
CA LEU A 103 -11.85 42.18 2.25
C LEU A 103 -13.01 42.23 3.27
N ASP A 104 -13.49 43.42 3.62
CA ASP A 104 -14.62 43.63 4.52
C ASP A 104 -15.97 43.20 3.93
N ASP A 105 -16.13 43.27 2.60
CA ASP A 105 -17.33 42.76 1.90
C ASP A 105 -17.45 41.24 2.02
N PHE A 106 -16.32 40.55 2.14
CA PHE A 106 -16.24 39.09 2.26
C PHE A 106 -16.46 38.61 3.70
N VAL A 107 -16.06 39.41 4.68
CA VAL A 107 -16.21 39.08 6.12
C VAL A 107 -17.63 39.36 6.62
N SER A 108 -18.31 40.34 6.04
CA SER A 108 -19.62 40.82 6.53
C SER A 108 -20.83 40.11 5.91
N SER A 109 -20.62 39.28 4.89
CA SER A 109 -21.72 38.60 4.18
C SER A 109 -22.05 37.25 4.84
N PRO A 110 -23.30 37.00 5.29
CA PRO A 110 -23.68 35.69 5.81
C PRO A 110 -23.66 34.63 4.68
N PRO A 111 -23.19 33.40 4.94
CA PRO A 111 -23.11 32.37 3.92
C PRO A 111 -24.51 31.94 3.46
N PRO A 112 -24.73 31.69 2.14
CA PRO A 112 -26.02 31.22 1.66
C PRO A 112 -26.32 29.82 2.22
N THR A 113 -27.56 29.63 2.67
CA THR A 113 -28.10 28.35 3.09
C THR A 113 -28.31 27.45 1.88
N LEU A 114 -27.69 26.26 1.88
CA LEU A 114 -27.82 25.27 0.81
C LEU A 114 -28.40 23.96 1.35
N SER A 115 -29.40 23.42 0.65
CA SER A 115 -30.07 22.16 0.95
C SER A 115 -29.23 20.93 0.57
N PRO A 116 -29.34 19.80 1.29
CA PRO A 116 -28.40 18.68 1.23
C PRO A 116 -28.81 17.61 0.19
N SER A 117 -29.07 17.99 -1.06
CA SER A 117 -29.27 16.99 -2.10
C SER A 117 -28.86 17.53 -3.46
N GLN A 118 -27.67 17.13 -3.93
CA GLN A 118 -27.33 16.84 -5.33
C GLN A 118 -25.80 16.80 -5.50
N ALA A 119 -25.35 15.74 -6.20
CA ALA A 119 -24.16 15.54 -7.05
C ALA A 119 -22.92 16.48 -6.91
N PRO A 120 -21.71 16.05 -7.36
CA PRO A 120 -20.53 16.90 -7.28
C PRO A 120 -20.76 18.22 -8.04
N ILE A 121 -20.87 19.32 -7.29
CA ILE A 121 -21.01 20.65 -7.88
C ILE A 121 -19.71 20.97 -8.61
N GLU A 122 -19.75 20.94 -9.94
CA GLU A 122 -18.66 21.42 -10.78
C GLU A 122 -18.56 22.95 -10.63
N VAL A 123 -17.58 23.41 -9.84
CA VAL A 123 -17.35 24.84 -9.69
C VAL A 123 -16.47 25.29 -10.86
N SER A 124 -17.00 26.19 -11.69
CA SER A 124 -16.25 26.84 -12.77
C SER A 124 -15.44 28.00 -12.20
N ILE A 125 -14.12 27.84 -12.09
CA ILE A 125 -13.22 28.90 -11.63
C ILE A 125 -12.33 29.34 -12.79
N GLY A 126 -12.41 30.61 -13.19
CA GLY A 126 -11.52 31.22 -14.18
C GLY A 126 -12.18 32.31 -15.03
N PRO A 127 -11.37 33.21 -15.65
CA PRO A 127 -11.87 34.23 -16.55
C PRO A 127 -12.59 33.59 -17.76
N ALA A 128 -13.53 34.32 -18.36
CA ALA A 128 -14.27 33.88 -19.55
C ALA A 128 -13.27 33.41 -20.63
N GLY A 129 -13.35 32.13 -21.02
CA GLY A 129 -12.43 31.48 -21.96
C GLY A 129 -11.42 30.50 -21.35
N ARG A 130 -11.27 30.43 -20.01
CA ARG A 130 -10.45 29.40 -19.32
C ARG A 130 -11.16 28.86 -18.07
N LYS A 131 -12.43 28.48 -18.19
CA LYS A 131 -13.14 27.79 -17.10
C LYS A 131 -12.53 26.40 -16.91
N ARG A 132 -11.96 26.14 -15.74
CA ARG A 132 -11.60 24.78 -15.31
C ARG A 132 -12.72 24.28 -14.42
N SER A 133 -13.37 23.16 -14.77
CA SER A 133 -14.27 22.50 -13.83
C SER A 133 -13.41 21.85 -12.73
N HIS A 134 -13.70 22.20 -11.48
CA HIS A 134 -13.14 21.49 -10.35
C HIS A 134 -14.29 20.72 -9.69
N THR A 135 -14.24 19.40 -9.79
CA THR A 135 -15.11 18.54 -8.98
C THR A 135 -14.74 18.79 -7.53
N ARG A 136 -15.66 19.36 -6.75
CA ARG A 136 -15.42 19.63 -5.34
C ARG A 136 -15.42 18.30 -4.59
N LEU A 137 -14.51 18.15 -3.63
CA LEU A 137 -14.48 16.96 -2.79
C LEU A 137 -15.77 16.90 -1.95
N PRO A 138 -16.50 15.77 -1.95
CA PRO A 138 -17.68 15.57 -1.11
C PRO A 138 -17.41 15.83 0.38
N SER A 139 -18.46 16.21 1.12
CA SER A 139 -18.35 16.55 2.54
C SER A 139 -17.80 15.40 3.39
N TRP A 140 -18.21 14.17 3.12
CA TRP A 140 -17.81 12.97 3.87
C TRP A 140 -16.35 12.53 3.64
N LEU A 141 -15.63 13.16 2.72
CA LEU A 141 -14.21 12.91 2.44
C LEU A 141 -13.29 14.01 3.01
N LYS A 142 -13.84 15.02 3.67
CA LYS A 142 -13.05 16.10 4.27
C LYS A 142 -12.58 15.67 5.66
N THR A 143 -11.29 15.79 5.91
CA THR A 143 -10.70 15.61 7.24
C THR A 143 -10.23 16.95 7.81
N PRO A 144 -10.19 17.09 9.14
CA PRO A 144 -9.58 18.25 9.79
C PRO A 144 -8.07 18.28 9.53
N ILE A 145 -7.49 19.48 9.62
CA ILE A 145 -6.04 19.67 9.45
C ILE A 145 -5.32 19.12 10.69
N PRO A 146 -4.26 18.32 10.53
CA PRO A 146 -3.53 17.74 11.65
C PRO A 146 -2.86 18.82 12.52
N SER A 147 -3.21 18.89 13.80
CA SER A 147 -2.61 19.83 14.78
C SER A 147 -2.37 19.18 16.16
N ASN A 148 -1.59 18.10 16.21
CA ASN A 148 -1.27 17.41 17.48
C ASN A 148 0.25 17.46 17.77
N ASP A 149 0.64 17.63 19.04
CA ASP A 149 2.04 17.61 19.47
C ASP A 149 2.68 16.22 19.39
N ASN A 150 1.90 15.14 19.55
CA ASN A 150 2.43 13.77 19.38
C ASN A 150 2.91 13.52 17.93
N PHE A 151 2.22 14.11 16.96
CA PHE A 151 2.62 14.07 15.55
C PHE A 151 4.02 14.68 15.33
N LYS A 152 4.32 15.81 15.98
CA LYS A 152 5.64 16.46 15.87
C LYS A 152 6.75 15.59 16.43
N LYS A 153 6.50 14.91 17.55
CA LYS A 153 7.48 14.02 18.19
C LYS A 153 7.83 12.83 17.31
N ILE A 154 6.84 12.07 16.85
CA ILE A 154 7.06 10.89 15.98
C ILE A 154 7.77 11.32 14.68
N LYS A 155 7.40 12.47 14.13
CA LYS A 155 8.05 13.04 12.95
C LYS A 155 9.53 13.38 13.18
N SER A 156 9.88 13.88 14.37
CA SER A 156 11.28 14.15 14.74
C SER A 156 12.08 12.86 14.86
N ASP A 157 11.50 11.84 15.50
CA ASP A 157 12.14 10.54 15.69
C ASP A 157 12.42 9.84 14.35
N LEU A 158 11.43 9.83 13.44
CA LEU A 158 11.57 9.27 12.09
C LEU A 158 12.73 9.90 11.33
N ARG A 159 12.85 11.24 11.38
CA ARG A 159 13.95 11.97 10.74
C ARG A 159 15.30 11.64 11.37
N GLY A 160 15.36 11.54 12.70
CA GLY A 160 16.60 11.22 13.41
C GLY A 160 17.13 9.82 13.12
N LEU A 161 16.24 8.88 12.77
CA LEU A 161 16.58 7.48 12.49
C LEU A 161 16.60 7.15 10.99
N ASN A 162 16.45 8.15 10.11
CA ASN A 162 16.38 7.99 8.67
C ASN A 162 15.30 6.98 8.21
N LEU A 163 14.14 7.00 8.88
CA LEU A 163 13.02 6.11 8.59
C LEU A 163 11.94 6.83 7.78
N HIS A 164 11.29 6.09 6.89
CA HIS A 164 10.18 6.60 6.08
C HIS A 164 8.84 6.06 6.58
N THR A 165 7.76 6.81 6.33
CA THR A 165 6.40 6.34 6.58
C THR A 165 5.52 6.57 5.37
N VAL A 166 4.68 5.59 5.06
CA VAL A 166 3.65 5.75 4.01
C VAL A 166 2.68 6.87 4.37
N CYS A 167 2.50 7.16 5.67
CA CYS A 167 1.63 8.24 6.12
C CYS A 167 2.06 9.60 5.53
N GLU A 168 3.37 9.88 5.51
CA GLU A 168 3.92 11.10 4.92
C GLU A 168 4.03 11.00 3.39
N GLU A 169 4.60 9.90 2.87
CA GLU A 169 4.88 9.77 1.43
C GLU A 169 3.60 9.60 0.58
N ALA A 170 2.56 8.97 1.15
CA ALA A 170 1.25 8.82 0.51
C ALA A 170 0.26 9.96 0.81
N ARG A 171 0.68 10.99 1.56
CA ARG A 171 -0.15 12.15 1.95
C ARG A 171 -1.46 11.70 2.62
N CYS A 172 -1.34 10.82 3.62
CA CYS A 172 -2.49 10.17 4.24
C CYS A 172 -3.39 11.20 4.96
N PRO A 173 -4.70 11.24 4.67
CA PRO A 173 -5.63 12.14 5.35
C PRO A 173 -5.84 11.77 6.83
N ASN A 174 -5.47 10.56 7.25
CA ASN A 174 -5.70 10.01 8.59
C ASN A 174 -4.47 10.13 9.52
N ILE A 175 -3.44 10.88 9.12
CA ILE A 175 -2.16 10.90 9.83
C ILE A 175 -2.28 11.43 11.27
N SER A 176 -3.16 12.41 11.51
CA SER A 176 -3.46 12.91 12.86
C SER A 176 -4.06 11.83 13.74
N ASP A 177 -4.97 11.04 13.18
CA ASP A 177 -5.80 10.12 13.95
C ASP A 177 -4.99 8.88 14.31
N CYS A 178 -4.22 8.34 13.36
CA CYS A 178 -3.37 7.18 13.60
C CYS A 178 -2.24 7.46 14.60
N TRP A 179 -1.64 8.65 14.53
CA TRP A 179 -0.50 9.02 15.38
C TRP A 179 -0.93 9.74 16.66
N GLY A 180 -2.18 10.21 16.75
CA GLY A 180 -2.67 11.06 17.83
C GLY A 180 -3.70 10.41 18.76
N GLY A 181 -3.90 9.09 18.67
CA GLY A 181 -4.82 8.36 19.53
C GLY A 181 -4.62 8.67 21.02
N SER A 182 -5.72 8.84 21.76
CA SER A 182 -5.73 9.18 23.19
C SER A 182 -5.03 8.13 24.06
N ASP A 183 -5.01 6.88 23.60
CA ASP A 183 -4.31 5.77 24.24
C ASP A 183 -3.12 5.30 23.40
N LYS A 184 -1.96 5.16 24.05
CA LYS A 184 -0.74 4.63 23.41
C LYS A 184 -0.93 3.23 22.79
N SER A 185 -1.90 2.46 23.29
CA SER A 185 -2.28 1.15 22.76
C SER A 185 -3.09 1.21 21.46
N ALA A 186 -3.78 2.31 21.19
CA ALA A 186 -4.56 2.52 19.97
C ALA A 186 -3.74 3.17 18.84
N ALA A 187 -2.61 3.81 19.19
CA ALA A 187 -1.70 4.40 18.23
C ALA A 187 -1.13 3.32 17.29
N THR A 188 -1.29 3.54 15.98
CA THR A 188 -0.75 2.66 14.93
C THR A 188 0.18 3.47 14.04
N ALA A 189 1.43 3.03 13.93
CA ALA A 189 2.36 3.59 12.96
C ALA A 189 2.48 2.65 11.75
N THR A 190 2.67 3.25 10.57
CA THR A 190 3.02 2.50 9.36
C THR A 190 4.39 2.91 8.87
N ILE A 191 5.38 2.04 9.07
CA ILE A 191 6.75 2.25 8.60
C ILE A 191 6.87 1.76 7.17
N MET A 192 7.49 2.56 6.32
CA MET A 192 7.82 2.19 4.95
C MET A 192 9.31 1.88 4.87
N LEU A 193 9.62 0.61 4.65
CA LEU A 193 10.96 0.07 4.50
C LEU A 193 11.48 0.27 3.07
N MET A 194 12.80 0.17 2.93
CA MET A 194 13.55 0.22 1.67
C MET A 194 13.52 1.59 0.98
N GLY A 195 13.33 2.65 1.77
CA GLY A 195 13.31 4.04 1.32
C GLY A 195 11.95 4.51 0.77
N ASP A 196 11.98 5.64 0.05
CA ASP A 196 10.80 6.35 -0.47
C ASP A 196 10.62 6.28 -1.99
N THR A 197 11.43 5.46 -2.65
CA THR A 197 11.55 5.42 -4.11
C THR A 197 11.40 3.98 -4.63
N CYS A 198 10.32 3.76 -5.38
CA CYS A 198 9.88 2.47 -5.90
C CYS A 198 10.41 2.19 -7.32
N THR A 199 10.67 0.92 -7.65
CA THR A 199 11.00 0.49 -9.03
C THR A 199 9.76 0.36 -9.93
N ARG A 200 8.57 0.54 -9.37
CA ARG A 200 7.27 0.39 -10.03
C ARG A 200 6.48 1.70 -10.07
N GLY A 201 5.64 1.82 -11.09
CA GLY A 201 4.85 3.02 -11.37
C GLY A 201 3.34 2.76 -11.40
N CYS A 202 2.77 2.35 -10.27
CA CYS A 202 1.32 2.21 -10.12
C CYS A 202 0.62 3.56 -10.32
N ARG A 203 -0.44 3.61 -11.12
CA ARG A 203 -1.07 4.87 -11.55
C ARG A 203 -1.85 5.59 -10.45
N PHE A 204 -2.12 4.90 -9.34
CA PHE A 204 -2.78 5.43 -8.16
C PHE A 204 -1.81 5.94 -7.09
N CYS A 205 -0.55 5.46 -7.09
CA CYS A 205 0.39 5.61 -5.97
C CYS A 205 1.24 6.88 -6.12
N SER A 206 1.44 7.61 -5.01
CA SER A 206 2.22 8.86 -5.01
C SER A 206 3.69 8.71 -4.60
N VAL A 207 4.13 7.50 -4.28
CA VAL A 207 5.52 7.19 -3.95
C VAL A 207 6.41 7.51 -5.14
N LYS A 208 7.63 8.00 -4.89
CA LYS A 208 8.57 8.36 -5.96
C LYS A 208 8.95 7.11 -6.75
N THR A 209 9.31 7.28 -8.02
CA THR A 209 9.66 6.16 -8.88
C THR A 209 11.05 6.35 -9.49
N SER A 210 11.90 5.33 -9.41
CA SER A 210 13.21 5.29 -10.09
C SER A 210 13.52 3.86 -10.50
N ARG A 211 14.17 3.68 -11.66
CA ARG A 211 14.69 2.37 -12.08
C ARG A 211 15.93 1.94 -11.27
N ALA A 212 16.61 2.91 -10.65
CA ALA A 212 17.78 2.71 -9.82
C ALA A 212 17.58 3.52 -8.53
N PRO A 213 16.78 3.02 -7.57
CA PRO A 213 16.68 3.62 -6.25
C PRO A 213 18.02 3.53 -5.50
N PRO A 214 18.21 4.30 -4.41
CA PRO A 214 19.38 4.16 -3.55
C PRO A 214 19.55 2.71 -3.01
N PRO A 215 20.78 2.30 -2.68
CA PRO A 215 21.01 1.02 -2.02
C PRO A 215 20.25 0.96 -0.68
N LEU A 216 19.89 -0.26 -0.27
CA LEU A 216 19.30 -0.46 1.06
C LEU A 216 20.27 -0.01 2.15
N ASP A 217 19.73 0.62 3.19
CA ASP A 217 20.48 0.89 4.41
C ASP A 217 20.57 -0.41 5.24
N PRO A 218 21.76 -1.01 5.44
CA PRO A 218 21.90 -2.24 6.22
C PRO A 218 21.46 -2.09 7.69
N HIS A 219 21.38 -0.86 8.19
CA HIS A 219 20.95 -0.56 9.56
C HIS A 219 19.45 -0.30 9.69
N GLU A 220 18.69 -0.15 8.60
CA GLU A 220 17.24 0.09 8.62
C GLU A 220 16.48 -0.94 9.48
N PRO A 221 16.77 -2.26 9.43
CA PRO A 221 16.07 -3.24 10.25
C PRO A 221 16.30 -3.04 11.76
N GLU A 222 17.53 -2.68 12.15
CA GLU A 222 17.89 -2.44 13.55
C GLU A 222 17.30 -1.13 14.06
N ASN A 223 17.42 -0.06 13.26
CA ASN A 223 16.89 1.27 13.57
C ASN A 223 15.37 1.24 13.69
N THR A 224 14.69 0.52 12.80
CA THR A 224 13.23 0.34 12.85
C THR A 224 12.80 -0.36 14.13
N ALA A 225 13.45 -1.47 14.49
CA ALA A 225 13.13 -2.22 15.69
C ALA A 225 13.37 -1.40 16.98
N GLU A 226 14.44 -0.61 17.02
CA GLU A 226 14.75 0.29 18.12
C GLU A 226 13.76 1.46 18.23
N ALA A 227 13.35 2.05 17.10
CA ALA A 227 12.33 3.11 17.06
C ALA A 227 11.00 2.61 17.66
N LEU A 228 10.53 1.47 17.18
CA LEU A 228 9.24 0.91 17.59
C LEU A 228 9.22 0.49 19.06
N LYS A 229 10.34 -0.06 19.57
CA LYS A 229 10.51 -0.33 21.00
C LYS A 229 10.37 0.93 21.84
N ARG A 230 10.98 2.05 21.41
CA ARG A 230 10.92 3.34 22.13
C ARG A 230 9.53 3.97 22.12
N TRP A 231 8.81 3.80 21.03
CA TRP A 231 7.43 4.30 20.92
C TRP A 231 6.44 3.52 21.76
N GLY A 232 6.74 2.24 22.05
CA GLY A 232 5.90 1.40 22.91
C GLY A 232 4.53 1.11 22.29
N LEU A 233 4.46 0.97 20.97
CA LEU A 233 3.23 0.68 20.25
C LEU A 233 2.81 -0.78 20.48
N GLY A 234 1.50 -1.02 20.57
CA GLY A 234 0.95 -2.38 20.64
C GLY A 234 0.88 -3.06 19.27
N TYR A 235 0.76 -2.26 18.19
CA TYR A 235 0.59 -2.73 16.83
C TYR A 235 1.36 -1.85 15.84
N VAL A 236 2.07 -2.46 14.90
CA VAL A 236 2.76 -1.77 13.81
C VAL A 236 2.41 -2.40 12.47
N VAL A 237 2.26 -1.55 11.47
CA VAL A 237 2.21 -1.99 10.06
C VAL A 237 3.56 -1.68 9.44
N LEU A 238 4.19 -2.67 8.84
CA LEU A 238 5.35 -2.50 7.96
C LEU A 238 4.86 -2.58 6.52
N THR A 239 5.34 -1.69 5.67
CA THR A 239 5.18 -1.77 4.23
C THR A 239 6.52 -1.53 3.57
N SER A 240 6.65 -1.78 2.27
CA SER A 240 7.84 -1.37 1.52
C SER A 240 7.46 -0.82 0.16
N VAL A 241 8.43 -0.16 -0.48
CA VAL A 241 8.42 0.01 -1.92
C VAL A 241 8.78 -1.30 -2.62
N ASP A 242 8.42 -1.44 -3.90
CA ASP A 242 8.94 -2.55 -4.71
C ASP A 242 10.40 -2.28 -5.09
N ARG A 243 11.23 -3.32 -4.97
CA ARG A 243 12.68 -3.32 -5.22
C ARG A 243 13.07 -4.36 -6.25
N ASP A 244 12.53 -4.23 -7.47
CA ASP A 244 12.84 -5.15 -8.58
C ASP A 244 14.33 -5.07 -9.02
N ASP A 245 15.11 -4.13 -8.48
CA ASP A 245 16.56 -4.05 -8.64
C ASP A 245 17.32 -5.06 -7.77
N LEU A 246 16.67 -5.67 -6.77
CA LEU A 246 17.24 -6.68 -5.89
C LEU A 246 16.81 -8.08 -6.31
N ALA A 247 17.73 -9.05 -6.19
CA ALA A 247 17.48 -10.43 -6.59
C ALA A 247 16.34 -11.11 -5.81
N ASP A 248 16.12 -10.70 -4.55
CA ASP A 248 15.06 -11.21 -3.67
C ASP A 248 13.89 -10.23 -3.51
N GLY A 249 13.86 -9.15 -4.31
CA GLY A 249 12.86 -8.09 -4.21
C GLY A 249 12.83 -7.37 -2.85
N GLY A 250 13.87 -7.52 -2.01
CA GLY A 250 13.93 -6.99 -0.65
C GLY A 250 13.27 -7.87 0.43
N ALA A 251 12.85 -9.09 0.11
CA ALA A 251 12.17 -10.00 1.04
C ALA A 251 12.98 -10.30 2.30
N ARG A 252 14.29 -10.55 2.16
CA ARG A 252 15.18 -10.81 3.31
C ARG A 252 15.26 -9.60 4.24
N HIS A 253 15.33 -8.39 3.68
CA HIS A 253 15.38 -7.15 4.45
C HIS A 253 14.10 -6.94 5.27
N PHE A 254 12.95 -7.22 4.65
CA PHE A 254 11.64 -7.17 5.30
C PHE A 254 11.56 -8.19 6.45
N ALA A 255 11.93 -9.45 6.19
CA ALA A 255 11.94 -10.53 7.18
C ALA A 255 12.88 -10.24 8.36
N GLU A 256 14.11 -9.76 8.08
CA GLU A 256 15.07 -9.38 9.12
C GLU A 256 14.53 -8.27 10.02
N THR A 257 13.84 -7.28 9.44
CA THR A 257 13.20 -6.19 10.20
C THR A 257 12.15 -6.75 11.16
N ILE A 258 11.28 -7.64 10.69
CA ILE A 258 10.26 -8.29 11.54
C ILE A 258 10.92 -9.09 12.66
N MET A 259 11.96 -9.86 12.36
CA MET A 259 12.67 -10.67 13.35
C MET A 259 13.30 -9.80 14.45
N LYS A 260 13.98 -8.70 14.07
CA LYS A 260 14.57 -7.76 15.03
C LYS A 260 13.51 -7.06 15.89
N ILE A 261 12.37 -6.71 15.29
CA ILE A 261 11.21 -6.18 16.03
C ILE A 261 10.76 -7.18 17.09
N LYS A 262 10.54 -8.44 16.71
CA LYS A 262 10.09 -9.49 17.64
C LYS A 262 11.11 -9.81 18.72
N GLN A 263 12.42 -9.68 18.44
CA GLN A 263 13.47 -9.82 19.45
C GLN A 263 13.44 -8.68 20.48
N LYS A 264 13.24 -7.43 20.05
CA LYS A 264 13.28 -6.25 20.92
C LYS A 264 11.97 -5.93 21.63
N ALA A 265 10.85 -6.28 21.02
CA ALA A 265 9.49 -6.02 21.48
C ALA A 265 8.57 -7.22 21.18
N PRO A 266 8.74 -8.36 21.89
CA PRO A 266 8.05 -9.62 21.56
C PRO A 266 6.52 -9.53 21.64
N GLN A 267 6.00 -8.66 22.50
CA GLN A 267 4.56 -8.42 22.63
C GLN A 267 3.96 -7.55 21.51
N MET A 268 4.78 -6.86 20.70
CA MET A 268 4.28 -5.99 19.64
C MET A 268 3.76 -6.82 18.48
N LEU A 269 2.56 -6.49 18.04
CA LEU A 269 1.93 -7.13 16.90
C LEU A 269 2.41 -6.49 15.60
N VAL A 270 2.73 -7.31 14.60
CA VAL A 270 3.33 -6.87 13.34
C VAL A 270 2.48 -7.34 12.16
N GLU A 271 1.96 -6.37 11.42
CA GLU A 271 1.37 -6.57 10.09
C GLU A 271 2.39 -6.23 9.01
N ALA A 272 2.59 -7.14 8.07
CA ALA A 272 3.47 -6.94 6.92
C ALA A 272 2.64 -6.75 5.65
N LEU A 273 2.53 -5.51 5.17
CA LEU A 273 1.99 -5.18 3.86
C LEU A 273 3.11 -5.28 2.81
N THR A 274 3.17 -6.41 2.11
CA THR A 274 4.27 -6.72 1.20
C THR A 274 3.95 -6.36 -0.24
N GLY A 275 5.01 -6.17 -1.05
CA GLY A 275 4.93 -6.29 -2.50
C GLY A 275 4.59 -7.72 -2.95
N ASP A 276 4.64 -7.96 -4.26
CA ASP A 276 4.36 -9.27 -4.84
C ASP A 276 5.61 -10.12 -5.14
N TYR A 277 6.81 -9.58 -4.88
CA TYR A 277 8.10 -10.20 -5.16
C TYR A 277 8.24 -10.74 -6.60
N ALA A 278 7.58 -10.08 -7.56
CA ALA A 278 7.50 -10.52 -8.95
C ALA A 278 6.94 -11.95 -9.12
N GLY A 279 6.11 -12.40 -8.18
CA GLY A 279 5.52 -13.74 -8.16
C GLY A 279 6.42 -14.81 -7.55
N ASP A 280 7.57 -14.47 -6.98
CA ASP A 280 8.43 -15.42 -6.28
C ASP A 280 7.80 -15.85 -4.94
N LEU A 281 7.29 -17.08 -4.93
CA LEU A 281 6.58 -17.65 -3.78
C LEU A 281 7.53 -18.08 -2.64
N GLU A 282 8.83 -18.28 -2.91
CA GLU A 282 9.80 -18.55 -1.86
C GLU A 282 10.05 -17.29 -1.03
N MET A 283 10.07 -16.12 -1.68
CA MET A 283 10.16 -14.82 -0.99
C MET A 283 8.93 -14.53 -0.15
N VAL A 284 7.73 -14.86 -0.66
CA VAL A 284 6.47 -14.76 0.10
C VAL A 284 6.53 -15.61 1.37
N GLU A 285 6.95 -16.86 1.24
CA GLU A 285 7.06 -17.81 2.34
C GLU A 285 8.11 -17.41 3.38
N MET A 286 9.26 -16.90 2.93
CA MET A 286 10.31 -16.36 3.82
C MET A 286 9.76 -15.26 4.72
N VAL A 287 9.03 -14.29 4.14
CA VAL A 287 8.44 -13.20 4.93
C VAL A 287 7.34 -13.74 5.83
N ALA A 288 6.45 -14.63 5.34
CA ALA A 288 5.39 -15.24 6.14
C ALA A 288 5.91 -15.97 7.39
N LYS A 289 7.13 -16.53 7.32
CA LYS A 289 7.78 -17.25 8.42
C LYS A 289 8.63 -16.38 9.35
N SER A 290 8.76 -15.09 9.09
CA SER A 290 9.60 -14.15 9.88
C SER A 290 9.11 -13.86 11.31
N GLY A 291 7.91 -14.33 11.65
CA GLY A 291 7.31 -14.13 12.98
C GLY A 291 6.19 -13.09 13.03
N LEU A 292 5.79 -12.52 11.89
CA LEU A 292 4.64 -11.61 11.79
C LEU A 292 3.30 -12.25 12.22
N ASP A 293 2.34 -11.37 12.52
CA ASP A 293 1.00 -11.73 12.99
C ASP A 293 -0.05 -11.63 11.87
N VAL A 294 0.10 -10.67 10.95
CA VAL A 294 -0.77 -10.48 9.79
C VAL A 294 0.06 -10.32 8.52
N TYR A 295 -0.22 -11.14 7.51
CA TYR A 295 0.34 -10.97 6.18
C TYR A 295 -0.66 -10.22 5.31
N ALA A 296 -0.31 -9.04 4.83
CA ALA A 296 -1.13 -8.24 3.97
C ALA A 296 -0.53 -8.12 2.57
N HIS A 297 -1.35 -8.30 1.55
CA HIS A 297 -1.00 -7.96 0.18
C HIS A 297 -2.25 -7.45 -0.53
N ASN A 298 -2.18 -6.24 -1.07
CA ASN A 298 -3.34 -5.60 -1.67
C ASN A 298 -3.49 -5.99 -3.14
N VAL A 299 -4.70 -6.44 -3.51
CA VAL A 299 -5.09 -6.56 -4.92
C VAL A 299 -5.38 -5.20 -5.55
N GLU A 300 -5.70 -4.19 -4.72
CA GLU A 300 -5.95 -2.78 -5.00
C GLU A 300 -7.22 -2.50 -5.82
N THR A 301 -7.53 -3.31 -6.82
CA THR A 301 -8.72 -3.18 -7.67
C THR A 301 -9.14 -4.54 -8.20
N VAL A 302 -10.18 -4.56 -9.04
CA VAL A 302 -10.68 -5.77 -9.72
C VAL A 302 -9.73 -6.23 -10.83
N GLU A 303 -9.89 -7.47 -11.30
CA GLU A 303 -8.97 -8.06 -12.29
C GLU A 303 -8.91 -7.26 -13.59
N GLU A 304 -10.07 -6.80 -14.09
CA GLU A 304 -10.19 -6.07 -15.35
C GLU A 304 -9.51 -4.71 -15.32
N LEU A 305 -9.49 -4.05 -14.16
CA LEU A 305 -8.86 -2.74 -13.99
C LEU A 305 -7.37 -2.82 -13.62
N THR A 306 -6.91 -3.99 -13.17
CA THR A 306 -5.52 -4.17 -12.73
C THR A 306 -4.48 -3.66 -13.73
N PRO A 307 -4.54 -3.99 -15.05
CA PRO A 307 -3.57 -3.50 -16.03
C PRO A 307 -3.57 -1.98 -16.23
N PHE A 308 -4.66 -1.31 -15.86
CA PHE A 308 -4.81 0.13 -16.00
C PHE A 308 -4.45 0.89 -14.73
N VAL A 309 -4.62 0.26 -13.57
CA VAL A 309 -4.43 0.86 -12.24
C VAL A 309 -3.02 0.59 -11.70
N ARG A 310 -2.54 -0.65 -11.81
CA ARG A 310 -1.28 -1.10 -11.21
C ARG A 310 -0.14 -1.10 -12.23
N ASP A 311 1.09 -1.23 -11.76
CA ASP A 311 2.24 -1.46 -12.65
C ASP A 311 2.02 -2.76 -13.43
N ARG A 312 2.43 -2.79 -14.70
CA ARG A 312 2.24 -3.96 -15.60
C ARG A 312 2.80 -5.27 -15.06
N ARG A 313 3.76 -5.22 -14.13
CA ARG A 313 4.37 -6.39 -13.47
C ARG A 313 3.48 -6.97 -12.36
N ALA A 314 2.52 -6.20 -11.86
CA ALA A 314 1.62 -6.60 -10.79
C ALA A 314 0.28 -7.03 -11.37
N THR A 315 0.02 -8.34 -11.41
CA THR A 315 -1.25 -8.90 -11.90
C THR A 315 -2.16 -9.32 -10.74
N PHE A 316 -3.47 -9.35 -10.98
CA PHE A 316 -4.45 -9.80 -10.01
C PHE A 316 -4.19 -11.24 -9.58
N ARG A 317 -3.93 -12.12 -10.56
CA ARG A 317 -3.64 -13.55 -10.34
C ARG A 317 -2.34 -13.78 -9.57
N GLN A 318 -1.30 -13.01 -9.84
CA GLN A 318 -0.07 -13.04 -9.04
C GLN A 318 -0.34 -12.63 -7.59
N SER A 319 -1.16 -11.60 -7.38
CA SER A 319 -1.54 -11.13 -6.04
C SER A 319 -2.33 -12.18 -5.25
N LEU A 320 -3.22 -12.93 -5.92
CA LEU A 320 -3.88 -14.09 -5.31
C LEU A 320 -2.89 -15.21 -4.96
N GLY A 321 -1.88 -15.45 -5.80
CA GLY A 321 -0.81 -16.40 -5.53
C GLY A 321 -0.01 -16.04 -4.28
N VAL A 322 0.32 -14.77 -4.09
CA VAL A 322 0.98 -14.24 -2.88
C VAL A 322 0.13 -14.52 -1.64
N LEU A 323 -1.15 -14.13 -1.67
CA LEU A 323 -2.06 -14.33 -0.53
C LEU A 323 -2.26 -15.81 -0.20
N ARG A 324 -2.42 -16.66 -1.22
CA ARG A 324 -2.51 -18.11 -1.06
C ARG A 324 -1.26 -18.68 -0.41
N ARG A 325 -0.08 -18.38 -0.95
CA ARG A 325 1.18 -18.91 -0.42
C ARG A 325 1.41 -18.44 1.02
N ALA A 326 1.13 -17.18 1.33
CA ALA A 326 1.23 -16.69 2.69
C ALA A 326 0.33 -17.49 3.64
N LYS A 327 -0.94 -17.72 3.26
CA LYS A 327 -1.90 -18.52 4.04
C LYS A 327 -1.41 -19.96 4.29
N GLU A 328 -0.83 -20.59 3.28
CA GLU A 328 -0.30 -21.96 3.34
C GLU A 328 1.02 -22.07 4.15
N SER A 329 1.79 -20.97 4.26
CA SER A 329 3.13 -20.98 4.85
C SER A 329 3.16 -21.19 6.36
N LYS A 330 2.08 -20.81 7.05
CA LYS A 330 1.97 -20.91 8.52
C LYS A 330 0.52 -21.10 8.92
N GLU A 331 0.24 -22.20 9.62
CA GLU A 331 -1.09 -22.49 10.10
C GLU A 331 -1.61 -21.33 10.97
N GLY A 332 -2.81 -20.89 10.65
CA GLY A 332 -3.48 -19.84 11.38
C GLY A 332 -2.92 -18.43 11.18
N LEU A 333 -1.99 -18.23 10.24
CA LEU A 333 -1.61 -16.89 9.80
C LEU A 333 -2.82 -16.16 9.21
N ILE A 334 -3.02 -14.90 9.63
CA ILE A 334 -4.07 -14.04 9.12
C ILE A 334 -3.60 -13.39 7.83
N THR A 335 -4.39 -13.53 6.77
CA THR A 335 -4.15 -12.86 5.49
C THR A 335 -5.12 -11.71 5.27
N LYS A 336 -4.61 -10.62 4.73
CA LYS A 336 -5.37 -9.37 4.56
C LYS A 336 -5.14 -8.77 3.18
N THR A 337 -6.18 -8.15 2.63
CA THR A 337 -6.08 -7.40 1.38
C THR A 337 -6.91 -6.12 1.42
N SER A 338 -6.73 -5.27 0.42
CA SER A 338 -7.48 -4.03 0.24
C SER A 338 -7.91 -3.88 -1.23
N ILE A 339 -9.10 -3.29 -1.41
CA ILE A 339 -9.66 -2.85 -2.69
C ILE A 339 -10.01 -1.37 -2.55
N MET A 340 -9.50 -0.54 -3.45
CA MET A 340 -9.93 0.84 -3.59
C MET A 340 -11.15 0.92 -4.49
N LEU A 341 -12.15 1.71 -4.08
CA LEU A 341 -13.35 1.99 -4.86
C LEU A 341 -13.28 3.38 -5.51
N GLY A 342 -14.02 3.57 -6.60
CA GLY A 342 -14.07 4.82 -7.37
C GLY A 342 -13.05 4.89 -8.51
N LEU A 343 -12.52 3.75 -8.95
CA LEU A 343 -11.60 3.60 -10.09
C LEU A 343 -12.33 3.22 -11.39
N GLY A 344 -13.66 3.04 -11.34
CA GLY A 344 -14.50 2.64 -12.46
C GLY A 344 -14.89 1.16 -12.45
N GLU A 345 -14.65 0.48 -11.33
CA GLU A 345 -15.04 -0.91 -11.12
C GLU A 345 -16.56 -1.07 -11.11
N LYS A 346 -17.05 -2.17 -11.67
CA LYS A 346 -18.47 -2.53 -11.62
C LYS A 346 -18.76 -3.43 -10.42
N GLU A 347 -20.00 -3.42 -9.95
CA GLU A 347 -20.43 -4.24 -8.82
C GLU A 347 -20.17 -5.74 -9.05
N GLU A 348 -20.43 -6.26 -10.26
CA GLU A 348 -20.20 -7.67 -10.59
C GLU A 348 -18.71 -8.04 -10.53
N GLN A 349 -17.83 -7.11 -10.87
CA GLN A 349 -16.38 -7.30 -10.84
C GLN A 349 -15.86 -7.32 -9.40
N ILE A 350 -16.42 -6.49 -8.52
CA ILE A 350 -16.11 -6.55 -7.09
C ILE A 350 -16.57 -7.88 -6.50
N TRP A 351 -17.78 -8.34 -6.84
CA TRP A 351 -18.26 -9.66 -6.41
C TRP A 351 -17.31 -10.78 -6.84
N GLU A 352 -16.86 -10.78 -8.10
CA GLU A 352 -15.93 -11.78 -8.57
C GLU A 352 -14.58 -11.71 -7.86
N ALA A 353 -14.04 -10.51 -7.67
CA ALA A 353 -12.81 -10.32 -6.90
C ALA A 353 -12.94 -10.88 -5.46
N LEU A 354 -14.07 -10.64 -4.79
CA LEU A 354 -14.31 -11.19 -3.44
C LEU A 354 -14.43 -12.71 -3.45
N ARG A 355 -15.07 -13.31 -4.46
CA ARG A 355 -15.12 -14.78 -4.59
C ARG A 355 -13.73 -15.36 -4.76
N GLU A 356 -12.91 -14.76 -5.62
CA GLU A 356 -11.52 -15.19 -5.83
C GLU A 356 -10.66 -15.06 -4.57
N LEU A 357 -10.83 -13.99 -3.80
CA LEU A 357 -10.16 -13.80 -2.52
C LEU A 357 -10.59 -14.86 -1.49
N ARG A 358 -11.87 -15.23 -1.45
CA ARG A 358 -12.35 -16.31 -0.58
C ARG A 358 -11.87 -17.69 -1.02
N LYS A 359 -11.69 -17.94 -2.33
CA LYS A 359 -11.12 -19.20 -2.84
C LYS A 359 -9.69 -19.45 -2.35
N VAL A 360 -8.94 -18.39 -2.02
CA VAL A 360 -7.59 -18.49 -1.42
C VAL A 360 -7.57 -18.19 0.09
N ASP A 361 -8.74 -18.26 0.72
CA ASP A 361 -8.99 -18.09 2.15
C ASP A 361 -8.39 -16.81 2.78
N VAL A 362 -8.61 -15.67 2.12
CA VAL A 362 -8.24 -14.35 2.67
C VAL A 362 -9.14 -13.98 3.84
N ASP A 363 -8.57 -13.78 5.03
CA ASP A 363 -9.36 -13.53 6.25
C ASP A 363 -9.97 -12.14 6.30
N VAL A 364 -9.23 -11.12 5.85
CA VAL A 364 -9.60 -9.71 6.02
C VAL A 364 -9.58 -8.98 4.69
N VAL A 365 -10.64 -8.21 4.41
CA VAL A 365 -10.71 -7.32 3.25
C VAL A 365 -11.04 -5.90 3.69
N THR A 366 -10.38 -4.92 3.11
CA THR A 366 -10.69 -3.50 3.34
C THR A 366 -11.17 -2.80 2.07
N PHE A 367 -12.16 -1.92 2.20
CA PHE A 367 -12.63 -1.06 1.12
C PHE A 367 -12.44 0.40 1.50
N GLY A 368 -11.73 1.15 0.65
CA GLY A 368 -11.49 2.58 0.83
C GLY A 368 -11.72 3.37 -0.46
N GLN A 369 -12.04 4.65 -0.35
CA GLN A 369 -12.13 5.52 -1.54
C GLN A 369 -10.75 5.74 -2.14
N TYR A 370 -10.63 5.55 -3.45
CA TYR A 370 -9.48 6.03 -4.22
C TYR A 370 -9.43 7.55 -4.15
N MET A 371 -8.33 8.07 -3.58
CA MET A 371 -8.07 9.49 -3.47
C MET A 371 -6.90 9.84 -4.37
N ARG A 372 -7.21 10.59 -5.43
CA ARG A 372 -6.23 11.00 -6.43
C ARG A 372 -5.13 11.89 -5.80
N PRO A 373 -3.86 11.46 -5.75
CA PRO A 373 -2.83 12.23 -5.05
C PRO A 373 -2.45 13.53 -5.75
N THR A 374 -2.34 13.49 -7.08
CA THR A 374 -2.05 14.68 -7.92
C THR A 374 -2.76 14.56 -9.27
N LYS A 375 -2.81 15.66 -10.01
CA LYS A 375 -3.38 15.71 -11.38
C LYS A 375 -2.66 14.83 -12.40
N ARG A 376 -1.50 14.26 -12.08
CA ARG A 376 -0.76 13.32 -12.94
C ARG A 376 -1.20 11.87 -12.75
N HIS A 377 -1.83 11.55 -11.62
CA HIS A 377 -2.35 10.21 -11.33
C HIS A 377 -3.69 9.99 -12.01
N MET A 378 -4.15 8.75 -12.02
CA MET A 378 -5.46 8.35 -12.54
C MET A 378 -6.58 9.26 -12.00
N LYS A 379 -7.62 9.50 -12.81
CA LYS A 379 -8.78 10.29 -12.37
C LYS A 379 -9.62 9.45 -11.41
N VAL A 380 -10.31 10.12 -10.49
CA VAL A 380 -11.40 9.48 -9.75
C VAL A 380 -12.57 9.38 -10.72
N GLU A 381 -13.10 8.18 -10.92
CA GLU A 381 -14.29 7.95 -11.73
C GLU A 381 -15.56 8.24 -10.91
N GLU A 382 -15.57 7.79 -9.65
CA GLU A 382 -16.70 7.98 -8.75
C GLU A 382 -16.25 8.28 -7.31
N TYR A 383 -16.96 9.18 -6.63
CA TYR A 383 -16.87 9.31 -5.18
C TYR A 383 -17.97 8.48 -4.52
N VAL A 384 -17.60 7.32 -4.03
CA VAL A 384 -18.49 6.33 -3.46
C VAL A 384 -19.10 6.85 -2.15
N THR A 385 -20.40 6.62 -1.97
CA THR A 385 -21.12 7.09 -0.78
C THR A 385 -20.88 6.17 0.42
N PRO A 386 -20.99 6.68 1.66
CA PRO A 386 -20.86 5.87 2.87
C PRO A 386 -21.79 4.64 2.91
N GLU A 387 -22.99 4.75 2.35
CA GLU A 387 -23.98 3.66 2.28
C GLU A 387 -23.49 2.50 1.41
N THR A 388 -22.84 2.81 0.28
CA THR A 388 -22.22 1.80 -0.59
C THR A 388 -21.06 1.10 0.11
N PHE A 389 -20.26 1.81 0.90
CA PHE A 389 -19.24 1.18 1.74
C PHE A 389 -19.86 0.24 2.79
N GLU A 390 -20.92 0.67 3.48
CA GLU A 390 -21.63 -0.17 4.45
C GLU A 390 -22.25 -1.41 3.80
N MET A 391 -22.79 -1.28 2.59
CA MET A 391 -23.27 -2.40 1.79
C MET A 391 -22.15 -3.42 1.52
N TRP A 392 -20.98 -2.97 1.05
CA TRP A 392 -19.84 -3.86 0.81
C TRP A 392 -19.29 -4.51 2.09
N ARG A 393 -19.35 -3.79 3.22
CA ARG A 393 -18.99 -4.36 4.52
C ARG A 393 -19.84 -5.58 4.85
N ARG A 394 -21.17 -5.43 4.75
CA ARG A 394 -22.12 -6.53 5.05
C ARG A 394 -21.90 -7.70 4.11
N ARG A 395 -21.82 -7.44 2.80
CA ARG A 395 -21.58 -8.48 1.79
C ARG A 395 -20.29 -9.26 2.05
N ALA A 396 -19.18 -8.59 2.38
CA ALA A 396 -17.94 -9.27 2.71
C ALA A 396 -18.09 -10.15 3.97
N LEU A 397 -18.74 -9.65 5.02
CA LEU A 397 -18.97 -10.46 6.23
C LEU A 397 -19.87 -11.67 5.93
N ASP A 398 -20.92 -11.50 5.12
CA ASP A 398 -21.82 -12.59 4.70
C ASP A 398 -21.09 -13.65 3.86
N MET A 399 -20.06 -13.27 3.10
CA MET A 399 -19.18 -14.19 2.35
C MET A 399 -18.17 -14.94 3.23
N GLY A 400 -18.12 -14.64 4.53
CA GLY A 400 -17.26 -15.33 5.49
C GLY A 400 -15.86 -14.76 5.65
N PHE A 401 -15.61 -13.50 5.24
CA PHE A 401 -14.43 -12.78 5.73
C PHE A 401 -14.54 -12.60 7.25
N LEU A 402 -13.44 -12.83 7.99
CA LEU A 402 -13.42 -12.70 9.45
C LEU A 402 -13.67 -11.25 9.90
N TYR A 403 -13.22 -10.31 9.08
CA TYR A 403 -13.44 -8.88 9.30
C TYR A 403 -13.39 -8.11 7.99
N CYS A 404 -14.15 -7.02 7.96
CA CYS A 404 -14.13 -6.06 6.87
C CYS A 404 -14.16 -4.63 7.41
N ALA A 405 -13.10 -3.86 7.13
CA ALA A 405 -13.13 -2.41 7.31
C ALA A 405 -13.56 -1.77 6.00
N SER A 406 -14.66 -1.04 5.99
CA SER A 406 -15.21 -0.42 4.79
C SER A 406 -15.63 1.01 5.09
N GLY A 407 -15.12 1.97 4.34
CA GLY A 407 -15.51 3.36 4.50
C GLY A 407 -14.68 4.32 3.64
N PRO A 408 -15.16 5.55 3.41
CA PRO A 408 -14.50 6.48 2.49
C PRO A 408 -13.02 6.75 2.83
N LEU A 409 -12.71 6.91 4.12
CA LEU A 409 -11.36 7.20 4.59
C LEU A 409 -10.56 5.96 4.98
N VAL A 410 -11.11 4.76 4.83
CA VAL A 410 -10.38 3.53 5.15
C VAL A 410 -9.14 3.42 4.26
N ARG A 411 -8.05 2.96 4.87
CA ARG A 411 -6.78 2.59 4.24
C ARG A 411 -6.41 1.21 4.74
N SER A 412 -5.55 0.51 4.01
CA SER A 412 -5.05 -0.81 4.42
C SER A 412 -4.53 -0.79 5.86
N SER A 413 -3.83 0.27 6.28
CA SER A 413 -3.30 0.40 7.64
C SER A 413 -4.17 1.20 8.63
N TYR A 414 -5.32 1.73 8.22
CA TYR A 414 -6.16 2.55 9.10
C TYR A 414 -6.80 1.68 10.18
N LYS A 415 -6.55 2.02 11.46
CA LYS A 415 -7.06 1.29 12.64
C LYS A 415 -6.77 -0.23 12.59
N ALA A 416 -5.66 -0.61 11.98
CA ALA A 416 -5.29 -2.01 11.81
C ALA A 416 -5.13 -2.75 13.16
N GLY A 417 -4.63 -2.07 14.20
CA GLY A 417 -4.53 -2.64 15.54
C GLY A 417 -5.88 -3.02 16.16
N GLU A 418 -6.88 -2.13 16.08
CA GLU A 418 -8.25 -2.41 16.55
C GLU A 418 -8.84 -3.61 15.81
N ALA A 419 -8.71 -3.62 14.48
CA ALA A 419 -9.19 -4.69 13.62
C ALA A 419 -8.55 -6.05 13.94
N PHE A 420 -7.24 -6.10 14.18
CA PHE A 420 -6.56 -7.34 14.48
C PHE A 420 -7.00 -7.95 15.81
N ILE A 421 -7.12 -7.12 16.86
CA ILE A 421 -7.58 -7.59 18.18
C ILE A 421 -8.98 -8.20 18.04
N GLU A 422 -9.89 -7.54 17.33
CA GLU A 422 -11.23 -8.08 17.05
C GLU A 422 -11.17 -9.43 16.32
N ASN A 423 -10.30 -9.56 15.31
CA ASN A 423 -10.11 -10.79 14.55
C ASN A 423 -9.59 -11.96 15.40
N VAL A 424 -8.59 -11.71 16.24
CA VAL A 424 -8.05 -12.73 17.16
C VAL A 424 -9.16 -13.21 18.10
N LEU A 425 -9.99 -12.29 18.62
CA LEU A 425 -11.12 -12.64 19.48
C LEU A 425 -12.16 -13.47 18.74
N LYS A 426 -12.57 -13.08 17.53
CA LYS A 426 -13.53 -13.84 16.72
C LYS A 426 -13.02 -15.22 16.35
N LYS A 427 -11.75 -15.33 15.97
CA LYS A 427 -11.12 -16.62 15.63
C LYS A 427 -11.08 -17.56 16.82
N ARG A 428 -10.72 -17.05 18.01
CA ARG A 428 -10.77 -17.84 19.25
C ARG A 428 -12.19 -18.28 19.58
N ALA A 429 -13.18 -17.39 19.45
CA ALA A 429 -14.59 -17.74 19.64
C ALA A 429 -15.05 -18.86 18.68
N ARG A 430 -14.68 -18.77 17.39
CA ARG A 430 -14.99 -19.81 16.40
C ARG A 430 -14.30 -21.14 16.71
N LYS A 431 -13.02 -21.11 17.13
CA LYS A 431 -12.29 -22.32 17.52
C LYS A 431 -12.92 -22.97 18.75
N ASN A 432 -13.34 -22.18 19.73
CA ASN A 432 -14.04 -22.68 20.91
C ASN A 432 -15.40 -23.28 20.53
N ALA A 433 -16.18 -22.62 19.66
CA ALA A 433 -17.46 -23.15 19.18
C ALA A 433 -17.31 -24.45 18.38
N LEU A 434 -16.25 -24.59 17.57
CA LEU A 434 -15.93 -25.83 16.87
C LEU A 434 -15.52 -26.94 17.83
N ALA A 435 -14.68 -26.63 18.82
CA ALA A 435 -14.29 -27.59 19.84
C ALA A 435 -15.48 -28.02 20.72
N GLU A 436 -16.38 -27.10 21.07
CA GLU A 436 -17.63 -27.39 21.78
C GLU A 436 -18.58 -28.26 20.93
N ALA A 437 -18.70 -28.00 19.63
CA ALA A 437 -19.48 -28.82 18.71
C ALA A 437 -18.91 -30.24 18.55
N GLU A 438 -17.58 -30.37 18.50
CA GLU A 438 -16.88 -31.67 18.47
C GLU A 438 -17.03 -32.43 19.81
N MET A 439 -17.00 -31.74 20.94
CA MET A 439 -17.21 -32.34 22.26
C MET A 439 -18.68 -32.72 22.54
N ASN A 440 -19.64 -32.02 21.94
CA ASN A 440 -21.07 -32.28 22.11
C ASN A 440 -21.61 -33.41 21.22
N GLY A 441 -20.77 -34.01 20.36
CA GLY A 441 -20.96 -35.38 19.88
C GLY A 441 -22.30 -35.69 19.20
N ASP A 442 -22.76 -34.89 18.25
CA ASP A 442 -23.92 -35.27 17.42
C ASP A 442 -23.49 -36.17 16.24
N PHE A 443 -22.97 -37.36 16.59
CA PHE A 443 -22.76 -38.47 15.67
C PHE A 443 -24.02 -39.35 15.66
N LYS A 444 -25.10 -38.84 15.08
CA LYS A 444 -26.20 -39.68 14.59
C LYS A 444 -26.31 -39.57 13.07
N GLY A 445 -25.58 -40.47 12.42
CA GLY A 445 -25.97 -41.11 11.17
C GLY A 445 -26.25 -40.21 9.99
N ILE A 446 -25.21 -39.90 9.21
CA ILE A 446 -25.35 -39.78 7.76
C ILE A 446 -24.52 -40.91 7.16
N SER A 447 -25.23 -41.98 6.77
CA SER A 447 -24.70 -43.04 5.93
C SER A 447 -24.51 -42.51 4.51
N VAL A 448 -23.26 -42.62 4.04
CA VAL A 448 -22.74 -42.61 2.65
C VAL A 448 -23.25 -41.53 1.71
#